data_AF-A0A7J4TFA7-F1
#
_entry.id   AF-A0A7J4TFA7-F1
#
_cell.length_a   1.000
_cell.length_b   1.000
_cell.length_c   1.000
_cell.angle_alpha   90.00
_cell.angle_beta   90.00
_cell.angle_gamma   90.00
#
_symmetry.space_group_name_H-M   'P 1'
#
loop_
_entity.id
_entity.type
_entity.pdbx_description
1 polymer ?
#
loop_
_entity_poly.entity_id
_entity_poly.type
_entity_poly.pdbx_seq_one_letter_code
_entity_poly.pdbx_strand_id
1 'polypeptide(L)'
;MVLRQLTKEESKVRIKELVDEYTTKIKDREHSLDERNTERFIERILQILNWDIDNFDQVLRRDSVKVEDRTKIPDYVLYINGEKKVVVEAKAFSESLDNPKYIKQALEYGYYKQVR
;
A
#
# COMPACT_ATOMS: atom_id res chain seq x y z
N MET A 1 21.97 -3.79 -2.59
CA MET A 1 21.93 -3.10 -3.89
C MET A 1 21.27 -1.76 -3.63
N VAL A 2 21.93 -0.62 -3.88
CA VAL A 2 21.29 0.68 -3.64
C VAL A 2 20.27 0.90 -4.76
N LEU A 3 18.98 0.89 -4.44
CA LEU A 3 17.93 1.23 -5.38
C LEU A 3 18.15 2.66 -5.87
N ARG A 4 18.22 2.85 -7.19
CA ARG A 4 18.29 4.19 -7.79
C ARG A 4 17.04 4.95 -7.38
N GLN A 5 17.23 6.03 -6.64
CA GLN A 5 16.17 6.96 -6.28
C GLN A 5 15.66 7.67 -7.54
N LEU A 6 14.37 7.56 -7.81
CA LEU A 6 13.71 8.27 -8.89
C LEU A 6 13.44 9.71 -8.48
N THR A 7 13.58 10.63 -9.44
CA THR A 7 13.07 11.99 -9.27
C THR A 7 11.53 11.99 -9.30
N LYS A 8 10.91 13.06 -8.79
CA LYS A 8 9.45 13.23 -8.83
C LYS A 8 8.87 13.07 -10.25
N GLU A 9 9.53 13.62 -11.25
CA GLU A 9 9.05 13.54 -12.64
C GLU A 9 9.21 12.13 -13.21
N GLU A 10 10.30 11.43 -12.89
CA GLU A 10 10.45 10.02 -13.24
C GLU A 10 9.41 9.15 -12.54
N SER A 11 9.15 9.36 -11.24
CA SER A 11 8.11 8.63 -10.50
C SER A 11 6.73 8.83 -11.12
N LYS A 12 6.38 10.05 -11.54
CA LYS A 12 5.11 10.31 -12.26
C LYS A 12 5.01 9.52 -13.56
N VAL A 13 6.07 9.46 -14.35
CA VAL A 13 6.10 8.67 -15.60
C VAL A 13 5.89 7.19 -15.28
N ARG A 14 6.60 6.64 -14.30
CA ARG A 14 6.47 5.23 -13.89
C ARG A 14 5.10 4.89 -13.31
N ILE A 15 4.50 5.79 -12.53
CA ILE A 15 3.13 5.63 -12.05
C ILE A 15 2.16 5.60 -13.22
N LYS A 16 2.33 6.48 -14.21
CA LYS A 16 1.50 6.46 -15.42
C LYS A 16 1.60 5.12 -16.16
N GLU A 17 2.81 4.58 -16.35
CA GLU A 17 3.01 3.25 -16.94
C GLU A 17 2.25 2.16 -16.18
N LEU A 18 2.22 2.24 -14.84
CA LEU A 18 1.52 1.28 -14.00
C LEU A 18 -0.02 1.41 -14.12
N VAL A 19 -0.53 2.64 -14.22
CA VAL A 19 -1.95 2.90 -14.50
C VAL A 19 -2.33 2.39 -15.89
N ASP A 20 -1.48 2.62 -16.90
CA ASP A 20 -1.69 2.13 -18.26
C ASP A 20 -1.69 0.59 -18.29
N GLU A 21 -0.81 -0.07 -17.54
CA GLU A 21 -0.81 -1.53 -17.37
C GLU A 21 -2.12 -2.03 -16.76
N TYR A 22 -2.61 -1.38 -15.70
CA TYR A 22 -3.88 -1.76 -15.08
C TYR A 22 -5.04 -1.63 -16.08
N THR A 23 -5.17 -0.46 -16.70
CA THR A 23 -6.30 -0.15 -17.60
C THR A 23 -6.32 -1.03 -18.85
N THR A 24 -5.17 -1.43 -19.38
CA THR A 24 -5.08 -2.19 -20.63
C THR A 24 -4.98 -3.69 -20.47
N LYS A 25 -4.48 -4.20 -19.33
CA LYS A 25 -4.21 -5.65 -19.14
C LYS A 25 -4.94 -6.28 -17.97
N ILE A 26 -5.34 -5.49 -16.97
CA ILE A 26 -5.89 -6.01 -15.72
C ILE A 26 -7.39 -5.79 -15.62
N LYS A 27 -7.86 -4.59 -15.97
CA LYS A 27 -9.24 -4.15 -15.76
C LYS A 27 -10.29 -5.18 -16.23
N ASP A 28 -10.14 -5.71 -17.45
CA ASP A 28 -11.11 -6.66 -18.01
C ASP A 28 -11.13 -8.04 -17.34
N ARG A 29 -10.12 -8.35 -16.53
CA ARG A 29 -9.97 -9.64 -15.82
C ARG A 29 -9.82 -9.47 -14.31
N GLU A 30 -10.16 -8.32 -13.76
CA GLU A 30 -9.89 -8.00 -12.35
C GLU A 30 -10.57 -8.98 -11.39
N HIS A 31 -11.77 -9.49 -11.72
CA HIS A 31 -12.47 -10.51 -10.96
C HIS A 31 -11.75 -11.87 -10.89
N SER A 32 -10.78 -12.11 -11.79
CA SER A 32 -9.93 -13.31 -11.78
C SER A 32 -8.68 -13.15 -10.92
N LEU A 33 -8.44 -11.95 -10.40
CA LEU A 33 -7.27 -11.61 -9.61
C LEU A 33 -7.63 -11.48 -8.12
N ASP A 34 -6.80 -12.05 -7.28
CA ASP A 34 -6.92 -11.97 -5.83
C ASP A 34 -6.19 -10.74 -5.25
N GLU A 35 -6.30 -10.56 -3.94
CA GLU A 35 -5.65 -9.50 -3.16
C GLU A 35 -4.12 -9.52 -3.30
N ARG A 36 -3.52 -10.69 -3.45
CA ARG A 36 -2.06 -10.84 -3.65
C ARG A 36 -1.59 -10.23 -4.97
N ASN A 37 -2.44 -10.21 -5.99
CA ASN A 37 -2.12 -9.49 -7.22
C ASN A 37 -2.13 -7.97 -7.01
N THR A 38 -3.03 -7.44 -6.19
CA THR A 38 -3.04 -6.03 -5.80
C THR A 38 -1.82 -5.67 -4.96
N GLU A 39 -1.43 -6.50 -3.99
CA GLU A 39 -0.22 -6.31 -3.17
C GLU A 39 1.03 -6.13 -4.03
N ARG A 40 1.20 -6.94 -5.10
CA ARG A 40 2.32 -6.78 -6.05
C ARG A 40 2.31 -5.42 -6.76
N PHE A 41 1.13 -4.88 -7.03
CA PHE A 41 0.98 -3.53 -7.60
C PHE A 41 1.35 -2.47 -6.57
N ILE A 42 0.87 -2.61 -5.33
CA ILE A 42 1.22 -1.72 -4.22
C ILE A 42 2.73 -1.70 -4.02
N GLU A 43 3.41 -2.84 -3.98
CA GLU A 43 4.88 -2.91 -3.84
C GLU A 43 5.60 -2.16 -4.96
N ARG A 44 5.13 -2.28 -6.22
CA ARG A 44 5.68 -1.51 -7.34
C ARG A 44 5.45 -0.01 -7.15
N ILE A 45 4.27 0.42 -6.68
CA ILE A 45 3.99 1.83 -6.35
C ILE A 45 4.96 2.32 -5.28
N LEU A 46 5.12 1.55 -4.20
CA LEU A 46 6.02 1.88 -3.09
C LEU A 46 7.45 2.07 -3.60
N GLN A 47 7.97 1.13 -4.39
CA GLN A 47 9.30 1.24 -4.99
C GLN A 47 9.44 2.44 -5.92
N ILE A 48 8.43 2.75 -6.75
CA ILE A 48 8.43 3.93 -7.63
C ILE A 48 8.44 5.24 -6.82
N LEU A 49 7.80 5.23 -5.65
CA LEU A 49 7.82 6.31 -4.67
C LEU A 49 9.06 6.28 -3.77
N ASN A 50 10.07 5.47 -4.13
CA ASN A 50 11.35 5.32 -3.45
C ASN A 50 11.30 4.70 -2.05
N TRP A 51 10.22 4.00 -1.70
CA TRP A 51 10.18 3.16 -0.51
C TRP A 51 10.94 1.86 -0.75
N ASP A 52 11.82 1.50 0.17
CA ASP A 52 12.51 0.22 0.14
C ASP A 52 11.67 -0.85 0.84
N ILE A 53 11.00 -1.70 0.05
CA ILE A 53 10.11 -2.76 0.54
C ILE A 53 10.85 -3.90 1.26
N ASP A 54 12.17 -3.98 1.08
CA ASP A 54 13.04 -4.98 1.74
C ASP A 54 13.73 -4.39 2.97
N ASN A 55 13.57 -3.08 3.21
CA ASN A 55 14.06 -2.41 4.42
C ASN A 55 12.97 -2.40 5.50
N PHE A 56 13.15 -3.26 6.51
CA PHE A 56 12.24 -3.38 7.65
C PHE A 56 12.10 -2.10 8.49
N ASP A 57 13.06 -1.17 8.40
CA ASP A 57 12.99 0.14 9.07
C ASP A 57 12.13 1.16 8.28
N GLN A 58 11.77 0.85 7.03
CA GLN A 58 10.92 1.70 6.17
C GLN A 58 9.57 1.06 5.88
N VAL A 59 9.51 -0.23 5.58
CA VAL A 59 8.28 -0.93 5.20
C VAL A 59 8.21 -2.27 5.92
N LEU A 60 7.14 -2.48 6.68
CA LEU A 60 6.82 -3.79 7.25
C LEU A 60 5.55 -4.34 6.64
N ARG A 61 5.65 -5.57 6.12
CA ARG A 61 4.49 -6.37 5.71
C ARG A 61 3.83 -7.00 6.93
N ARG A 62 2.50 -6.87 7.06
CA ARG A 62 1.71 -7.52 8.12
C ARG A 62 2.23 -7.24 9.53
N ASP A 63 2.66 -6.01 9.80
CA ASP A 63 3.04 -5.60 11.16
C ASP A 63 1.80 -5.31 12.01
N SER A 64 1.86 -5.71 13.27
CA SER A 64 0.75 -5.56 14.19
C SER A 64 0.56 -4.10 14.63
N VAL A 65 -0.70 -3.70 14.68
CA VAL A 65 -1.15 -2.36 14.99
C VAL A 65 -2.22 -2.45 16.07
N LYS A 66 -1.85 -2.09 17.31
CA LYS A 66 -2.82 -1.88 18.41
C LYS A 66 -3.78 -0.73 18.11
N VAL A 67 -5.06 -1.02 18.00
CA VAL A 67 -6.16 -0.07 17.83
C VAL A 67 -7.09 -0.28 19.03
N GLU A 68 -7.10 0.69 19.95
CA GLU A 68 -7.73 0.55 21.27
C GLU A 68 -7.24 -0.73 21.98
N ASP A 69 -8.16 -1.62 22.41
CA ASP A 69 -7.88 -2.89 23.07
C ASP A 69 -7.66 -4.05 22.08
N ARG A 70 -7.67 -3.80 20.78
CA ARG A 70 -7.57 -4.83 19.74
C ARG A 70 -6.26 -4.73 18.97
N THR A 71 -5.68 -5.88 18.64
CA THR A 71 -4.55 -5.96 17.72
C THR A 71 -5.09 -6.20 16.31
N LYS A 72 -4.70 -5.35 15.37
CA LYS A 72 -4.99 -5.49 13.94
C LYS A 72 -3.71 -5.65 13.14
N ILE A 73 -3.82 -6.17 11.94
CA ILE A 73 -2.66 -6.48 11.09
C ILE A 73 -2.99 -5.95 9.69
N PRO A 74 -2.62 -4.70 9.37
CA PRO A 74 -2.69 -4.19 8.01
C PRO A 74 -1.66 -4.86 7.10
N ASP A 75 -1.84 -4.77 5.79
CA ASP A 75 -0.94 -5.39 4.81
C ASP A 75 0.44 -4.74 4.80
N TYR A 76 0.51 -3.41 4.89
CA TYR A 76 1.77 -2.68 5.02
C TYR A 76 1.71 -1.57 6.07
N VAL A 77 2.83 -1.39 6.78
CA VAL A 77 3.08 -0.25 7.66
C VAL A 77 4.37 0.43 7.19
N LEU A 78 4.28 1.71 6.88
CA LEU A 78 5.38 2.53 6.39
C LEU A 78 5.88 3.44 7.52
N TYR A 79 7.20 3.55 7.60
CA TYR A 79 7.91 4.25 8.64
C TYR A 79 8.72 5.41 8.07
N ILE A 80 8.66 6.57 8.72
CA ILE A 80 9.56 7.70 8.44
C ILE A 80 10.29 8.01 9.73
N ASN A 81 11.62 7.96 9.69
CA ASN A 81 12.50 8.17 10.85
C ASN A 81 12.15 7.25 12.04
N GLY A 82 11.81 5.98 11.77
CA GLY A 82 11.47 4.99 12.80
C GLY A 82 10.05 5.13 13.39
N GLU A 83 9.26 6.10 12.93
CA GLU A 83 7.87 6.27 13.37
C GLU A 83 6.89 5.79 12.30
N LYS A 84 5.83 5.07 12.72
CA LYS A 84 4.73 4.64 11.84
C LYS A 84 4.01 5.86 11.28
N LYS A 85 4.06 6.07 9.96
CA LYS A 85 3.43 7.23 9.28
C LYS A 85 2.27 6.87 8.36
N VAL A 86 2.29 5.69 7.75
CA VAL A 86 1.22 5.29 6.82
C VAL A 86 0.90 3.82 7.03
N VAL A 87 -0.39 3.51 6.98
CA VAL A 87 -0.89 2.13 6.97
C VAL A 87 -1.57 1.92 5.63
N VAL A 88 -1.27 0.80 4.97
CA VAL A 88 -1.87 0.42 3.70
C VAL A 88 -2.61 -0.89 3.90
N GLU A 89 -3.88 -0.89 3.52
CA GLU A 89 -4.76 -2.05 3.48
C GLU A 89 -5.11 -2.30 2.01
N ALA A 90 -4.72 -3.45 1.49
CA ALA A 90 -5.01 -3.87 0.14
C ALA A 90 -6.44 -4.42 0.06
N LYS A 91 -7.01 -4.41 -1.15
CA LYS A 91 -8.21 -5.16 -1.51
C LYS A 91 -8.02 -5.70 -2.92
N ALA A 92 -8.75 -6.76 -3.29
CA ALA A 92 -8.73 -7.25 -4.67
C ALA A 92 -9.15 -6.13 -5.64
N PHE A 93 -8.60 -6.13 -6.86
CA PHE A 93 -8.88 -5.07 -7.85
C PHE A 93 -10.39 -4.89 -8.14
N SER A 94 -11.17 -5.96 -8.07
CA SER A 94 -12.62 -5.95 -8.29
C SER A 94 -13.43 -5.36 -7.13
N GLU A 95 -12.81 -5.08 -5.99
CA GLU A 95 -13.49 -4.54 -4.81
C GLU A 95 -13.55 -3.02 -4.87
N SER A 96 -14.75 -2.46 -4.61
CA SER A 96 -14.90 -1.01 -4.51
C SER A 96 -14.37 -0.48 -3.18
N LEU A 97 -13.50 0.53 -3.24
CA LEU A 97 -13.01 1.25 -2.06
C LEU A 97 -14.09 2.12 -1.39
N ASP A 98 -15.23 2.35 -2.05
CA ASP A 98 -16.38 3.05 -1.47
C ASP A 98 -17.18 2.17 -0.49
N ASN A 99 -16.82 0.88 -0.36
CA ASN A 99 -17.45 0.00 0.60
C ASN A 99 -17.24 0.53 2.03
N PRO A 100 -18.32 0.87 2.78
CA PRO A 100 -18.20 1.44 4.12
C PRO A 100 -17.40 0.56 5.10
N LYS A 101 -17.38 -0.76 4.88
CA LYS A 101 -16.55 -1.69 5.67
C LYS A 101 -15.06 -1.41 5.50
N TYR A 102 -14.59 -1.21 4.26
CA TYR A 102 -13.17 -0.97 3.98
C TYR A 102 -12.76 0.43 4.42
N ILE A 103 -13.62 1.42 4.20
CA ILE A 103 -13.42 2.78 4.73
C ILE A 103 -13.29 2.74 6.26
N LYS A 104 -14.21 2.07 6.95
CA LYS A 104 -14.16 1.91 8.40
C LYS A 104 -12.86 1.24 8.84
N GLN A 105 -12.43 0.18 8.16
CA GLN A 105 -11.18 -0.51 8.48
C GLN A 105 -9.95 0.42 8.36
N ALA A 106 -9.87 1.20 7.27
CA ALA A 106 -8.80 2.18 7.06
C ALA A 106 -8.83 3.31 8.12
N LEU A 107 -10.02 3.85 8.41
CA LEU A 107 -10.22 4.87 9.44
C LEU A 107 -9.87 4.37 10.83
N GLU A 108 -10.13 3.09 11.13
CA GLU A 108 -9.78 2.51 12.42
C GLU A 108 -8.26 2.49 12.65
N TYR A 109 -7.43 2.56 11.61
CA TYR A 109 -5.99 2.76 11.76
C TYR A 109 -5.62 4.23 11.93
N GLY A 110 -6.20 5.13 11.12
CA GLY A 110 -5.86 6.56 11.15
C GLY A 110 -6.36 7.31 12.38
N TYR A 111 -7.52 6.93 12.92
CA TYR A 111 -8.14 7.61 14.06
C TYR A 111 -7.61 7.12 15.41
N TYR A 112 -7.15 5.86 15.50
CA TYR A 112 -6.85 5.21 16.79
C TYR A 112 -5.36 4.92 17.03
N LYS A 113 -4.47 5.25 16.09
CA LYS A 113 -3.02 5.12 16.28
C LYS A 113 -2.30 6.44 16.18
N GLN A 114 -1.23 6.50 16.96
CA GLN A 114 -0.14 7.49 17.03
C GLN A 114 0.65 7.62 15.72
N VAL A 115 -0.02 7.52 14.57
CA VAL A 115 0.49 7.95 13.28
C VAL A 115 0.48 9.49 13.32
N ARG A 116 1.48 10.06 13.99
CA ARG A 116 1.75 11.50 14.00
C ARG A 116 2.70 11.85 12.87
#